data_AF-A0A1M6XWJ2-F1
#
_entry.id   AF-A0A1M6XWJ2-F1
#
_cell.length_a   1.000
_cell.length_b   1.000
_cell.length_c   1.000
_cell.angle_alpha   90.00
_cell.angle_beta   90.00
_cell.angle_gamma   90.00
#
_symmetry.space_group_name_H-M   'P 1'
#
loop_
_entity.id
_entity.type
_entity.pdbx_description
1 polymer ?
#
loop_
_entity_poly.entity_id
_entity_poly.type
_entity_poly.pdbx_seq_one_letter_code
_entity_poly.pdbx_strand_id
1 'polypeptide(L)'
;MPKWEISRLLLRRWSKSNILSRSLINGDPGVMPSVEIDWRLGRSFWGKGSATEAVKETLRFGFKNCGLNKIMSICQISNIASECVMQKLGMYFKREIIDSS
;
A
#
# COMPACT_ATOMS: atom_id res chain seq x y z
N MET A 1 -14.69 7.02 -16.17
CA MET A 1 -13.87 7.42 -15.00
C MET A 1 -13.49 6.13 -14.24
N PRO A 2 -12.22 5.71 -14.13
CA PRO A 2 -11.91 4.42 -13.54
C PRO A 2 -11.73 4.47 -12.01
N LYS A 3 -12.04 3.32 -11.38
CA LYS A 3 -12.26 3.05 -9.94
C LYS A 3 -11.07 2.26 -9.34
N TRP A 4 -10.49 2.61 -8.16
CA TRP A 4 -9.25 1.96 -7.59
C TRP A 4 -9.20 1.43 -6.11
N GLU A 5 -9.08 0.13 -5.94
CA GLU A 5 -9.21 -0.68 -4.70
C GLU A 5 -8.07 -0.65 -3.64
N ILE A 6 -8.39 -0.69 -2.33
CA ILE A 6 -7.48 -1.08 -1.22
C ILE A 6 -7.90 -2.42 -0.61
N SER A 7 -6.99 -3.40 -0.52
CA SER A 7 -7.16 -4.56 0.37
C SER A 7 -6.21 -4.47 1.56
N ARG A 8 -6.45 -5.17 2.68
CA ARG A 8 -5.83 -4.90 3.98
C ARG A 8 -5.45 -6.21 4.70
N LEU A 9 -4.17 -6.60 4.82
CA LEU A 9 -3.68 -7.87 5.42
C LEU A 9 -2.92 -7.71 6.75
N LEU A 10 -3.02 -8.73 7.61
CA LEU A 10 -2.21 -8.96 8.81
C LEU A 10 -1.04 -9.90 8.47
N LEU A 11 0.21 -9.42 8.45
CA LEU A 11 1.38 -10.30 8.36
C LEU A 11 2.38 -10.04 9.50
N ARG A 12 2.86 -11.15 10.08
CA ARG A 12 3.96 -11.21 11.05
C ARG A 12 5.30 -11.08 10.32
N ARG A 13 6.03 -10.01 10.66
CA ARG A 13 7.48 -9.76 10.57
C ARG A 13 8.17 -10.05 9.21
N TRP A 14 8.65 -9.00 8.53
CA TRP A 14 9.75 -9.11 7.54
C TRP A 14 10.67 -7.88 7.51
N SER A 15 11.92 -8.13 7.07
CA SER A 15 13.11 -7.26 7.09
C SER A 15 13.10 -6.13 6.04
N LYS A 16 14.12 -5.27 6.10
CA LYS A 16 14.21 -3.87 5.65
C LYS A 16 14.06 -3.60 4.14
N SER A 17 13.44 -2.45 3.87
CA SER A 17 13.48 -1.62 2.64
C SER A 17 12.93 -2.23 1.35
N ASN A 18 11.62 -2.05 1.11
CA ASN A 18 11.02 -2.08 -0.23
C ASN A 18 10.06 -0.90 -0.37
N ILE A 19 10.03 -0.29 -1.57
CA ILE A 19 9.08 0.77 -1.97
C ILE A 19 7.97 0.18 -2.88
N LEU A 20 8.21 -1.00 -3.45
CA LEU A 20 7.27 -1.76 -4.27
C LEU A 20 7.56 -3.23 -4.02
N SER A 21 6.52 -4.01 -3.73
CA SER A 21 6.63 -5.46 -3.55
C SER A 21 5.52 -6.17 -4.32
N ARG A 22 5.84 -7.30 -4.97
CA ARG A 22 4.84 -8.19 -5.54
C ARG A 22 4.32 -9.08 -4.41
N SER A 23 3.25 -8.66 -3.75
CA SER A 23 2.55 -9.51 -2.79
C SER A 23 1.83 -10.65 -3.52
N LEU A 24 2.32 -11.87 -3.34
CA LEU A 24 1.56 -13.08 -3.56
C LEU A 24 0.76 -13.36 -2.29
N ILE A 25 -0.28 -12.56 -2.07
CA ILE A 25 -1.25 -12.89 -1.04
C ILE A 25 -2.02 -14.09 -1.57
N ASN A 26 -1.74 -15.25 -1.00
CA ASN A 26 -2.22 -16.55 -1.46
C ASN A 26 -3.74 -16.50 -1.72
N GLY A 27 -4.12 -16.59 -2.99
CA GLY A 27 -5.46 -17.04 -3.41
C GLY A 27 -6.64 -16.08 -3.28
N ASP A 28 -6.47 -14.83 -2.81
CA ASP A 28 -7.61 -13.91 -2.75
C ASP A 28 -7.87 -13.24 -4.14
N PRO A 29 -9.01 -13.54 -4.81
CA PRO A 29 -9.31 -13.03 -6.15
C PRO A 29 -9.44 -11.51 -6.22
N GLY A 30 -9.71 -10.83 -5.09
CA GLY A 30 -9.80 -9.36 -5.04
C GLY A 30 -8.42 -8.67 -4.96
N VAL A 31 -7.37 -9.41 -4.61
CA VAL A 31 -5.98 -8.91 -4.58
C VAL A 31 -5.27 -9.15 -5.91
N MET A 32 -5.55 -10.25 -6.61
CA MET A 32 -4.78 -10.62 -7.80
C MET A 32 -5.49 -10.32 -9.13
N PRO A 33 -4.75 -9.90 -10.18
CA PRO A 33 -3.39 -9.37 -10.14
C PRO A 33 -3.43 -7.86 -9.85
N SER A 34 -2.94 -7.44 -8.67
CA SER A 34 -2.75 -6.02 -8.34
C SER A 34 -1.30 -5.77 -7.95
N VAL A 35 -0.79 -4.58 -8.27
CA VAL A 35 0.51 -4.11 -7.78
C VAL A 35 0.31 -3.54 -6.37
N GLU A 36 1.08 -4.01 -5.41
CA GLU A 36 1.09 -3.48 -4.05
C GLU A 36 2.21 -2.44 -3.87
N ILE A 37 1.87 -1.32 -3.23
CA ILE A 37 2.82 -0.35 -2.72
C ILE A 37 2.86 -0.41 -1.20
N ASP A 38 4.06 -0.49 -0.64
CA ASP A 38 4.32 -0.48 0.79
C ASP A 38 5.46 0.47 1.14
N TRP A 39 5.54 0.88 2.40
CA TRP A 39 6.60 1.76 2.88
C TRP A 39 6.94 1.48 4.34
N ARG A 40 8.22 1.63 4.67
CA ARG A 40 8.73 1.60 6.03
C ARG A 40 9.79 2.69 6.19
N LEU A 41 9.61 3.53 7.20
CA LEU A 41 10.56 4.58 7.52
C LEU A 41 11.11 4.37 8.94
N GLY A 42 12.37 4.73 9.14
CA GLY A 42 12.93 4.85 10.48
C GLY A 42 12.18 5.91 11.30
N ARG A 43 12.11 5.72 12.63
CA ARG A 43 11.35 6.61 13.55
C ARG A 43 11.75 8.08 13.42
N SER A 44 13.02 8.37 13.13
CA SER A 44 13.53 9.73 12.91
C SER A 44 12.90 10.48 11.73
N PHE A 45 12.21 9.77 10.83
CA PHE A 45 11.56 10.32 9.64
C PHE A 45 10.02 10.36 9.77
N TRP A 46 9.46 9.93 10.90
CA TRP A 46 8.02 9.96 11.12
C TRP A 46 7.51 11.38 11.33
N GLY A 47 6.26 11.64 10.99
CA GLY A 47 5.62 12.95 11.15
C GLY A 47 6.10 14.06 10.18
N LYS A 48 7.10 13.78 9.34
CA LYS A 48 7.72 14.76 8.43
C LYS A 48 7.15 14.76 7.01
N GLY A 49 6.13 13.95 6.72
CA GLY A 49 5.56 13.83 5.38
C GLY A 49 6.37 12.98 4.39
N SER A 50 7.56 12.50 4.76
CA SER A 50 8.47 11.79 3.85
C SER A 50 7.85 10.54 3.20
N ALA A 51 7.02 9.79 3.93
CA ALA A 51 6.30 8.64 3.36
C ALA A 51 5.30 9.10 2.30
N THR A 52 4.52 10.14 2.59
CA THR A 52 3.56 10.71 1.64
C THR A 52 4.26 11.17 0.37
N GLU A 53 5.39 11.87 0.48
CA GLU A 53 6.14 12.35 -0.69
C GLU A 53 6.68 11.21 -1.54
N ALA A 54 7.34 10.23 -0.92
CA ALA A 54 7.91 9.07 -1.61
C ALA A 54 6.83 8.24 -2.32
N VAL A 55 5.72 7.96 -1.64
CA VAL A 55 4.62 7.18 -2.19
C VAL A 55 3.90 7.96 -3.30
N LYS A 56 3.74 9.28 -3.15
CA LYS A 56 3.15 10.13 -4.21
C LYS A 56 3.93 10.06 -5.51
N GLU A 57 5.26 10.12 -5.44
CA GLU A 57 6.11 10.00 -6.64
C GLU A 57 6.05 8.60 -7.23
N THR A 58 6.06 7.58 -6.39
CA THR A 58 5.95 6.18 -6.83
C THR A 58 4.62 5.92 -7.53
N LEU A 59 3.51 6.45 -7.00
CA LEU A 59 2.19 6.39 -7.65
C LEU A 59 2.21 7.11 -9.00
N ARG A 60 2.79 8.32 -9.08
CA ARG A 60 2.93 9.05 -10.34
C ARG A 60 3.67 8.22 -11.39
N PHE A 61 4.80 7.64 -11.03
CA PHE A 61 5.59 6.79 -11.92
C PHE A 61 4.81 5.54 -12.34
N GLY A 62 4.19 4.84 -11.39
CA GLY A 62 3.41 3.63 -11.67
C GLY A 62 2.27 3.88 -12.67
N PHE A 63 1.52 4.96 -12.49
CA PHE A 63 0.42 5.30 -13.41
C PHE A 63 0.90 5.88 -14.74
N LYS A 64 1.85 6.83 -14.73
CA LYS A 64 2.26 7.55 -15.94
C LYS A 64 3.28 6.80 -16.78
N ASN A 65 4.25 6.16 -16.15
CA ASN A 65 5.40 5.58 -16.85
C ASN A 65 5.25 4.07 -17.01
N CYS A 66 4.68 3.37 -16.02
CA CYS A 66 4.47 1.93 -16.11
C CYS A 66 3.09 1.55 -16.70
N GLY A 67 2.20 2.52 -16.91
CA GLY A 67 0.86 2.26 -17.45
C GLY A 67 -0.01 1.38 -16.54
N LEU A 68 0.28 1.35 -15.24
CA LEU A 68 -0.56 0.63 -14.30
C LEU A 68 -1.92 1.28 -14.27
N ASN A 69 -2.97 0.46 -14.22
CA ASN A 69 -4.31 0.95 -13.97
C ASN A 69 -4.53 1.03 -12.46
N LYS A 70 -4.18 -0.01 -11.71
CA LYS A 70 -4.49 -0.15 -10.28
C LYS A 70 -3.23 -0.39 -9.45
N ILE A 71 -3.13 0.34 -8.35
CA ILE A 71 -2.14 0.14 -7.29
C ILE A 71 -2.90 0.09 -5.97
N MET A 72 -2.59 -0.88 -5.12
CA MET A 72 -3.18 -1.04 -3.79
C MET A 72 -2.11 -0.99 -2.71
N SER A 73 -2.52 -0.79 -1.45
CA SER A 73 -1.61 -0.87 -0.31
C SER A 73 -2.30 -1.58 0.83
N ILE A 74 -1.55 -2.35 1.61
CA ILE A 74 -2.04 -3.08 2.77
C ILE A 74 -1.39 -2.53 4.04
N CYS A 75 -2.18 -2.36 5.09
CA CYS A 75 -1.66 -2.12 6.42
C CYS A 75 -2.51 -2.80 7.49
N GLN A 76 -1.91 -3.04 8.67
CA GLN A 76 -2.68 -3.48 9.85
C GLN A 76 -3.67 -2.39 10.27
N ILE A 77 -4.84 -2.78 10.79
CA ILE A 77 -5.88 -1.84 11.25
C ILE A 77 -5.33 -0.85 12.30
N SER A 78 -4.42 -1.31 13.16
CA SER A 78 -3.78 -0.48 14.18
C SER A 78 -2.70 0.47 13.65
N ASN A 79 -2.32 0.37 12.37
CA ASN A 79 -1.27 1.19 11.77
C ASN A 79 -1.84 2.53 11.26
N ILE A 80 -2.21 3.40 12.20
CA ILE A 80 -2.76 4.73 11.95
C ILE A 80 -1.83 5.57 11.08
N ALA A 81 -0.50 5.43 11.25
CA ALA A 81 0.47 6.20 10.47
C ALA A 81 0.39 5.88 8.97
N SER A 82 0.29 4.60 8.59
CA SER A 82 0.10 4.20 7.19
C SER A 82 -1.28 4.62 6.69
N GLU A 83 -2.33 4.47 7.49
CA GLU A 83 -3.67 4.92 7.11
C GLU A 83 -3.73 6.42 6.81
N CYS A 84 -3.10 7.26 7.62
CA CYS A 84 -2.99 8.70 7.35
C CYS A 84 -2.27 9.00 6.04
N VAL A 85 -1.23 8.24 5.67
CA VAL A 85 -0.56 8.40 4.38
C VAL A 85 -1.48 8.02 3.23
N MET A 86 -2.19 6.89 3.34
CA MET A 86 -3.16 6.43 2.33
C MET A 86 -4.26 7.49 2.11
N GLN A 87 -4.82 8.04 3.19
CA GLN A 87 -5.84 9.10 3.13
C GLN A 87 -5.31 10.37 2.46
N LYS A 88 -4.10 10.84 2.83
CA LYS A 88 -3.47 12.03 2.22
C LYS A 88 -3.21 11.87 0.73
N LEU A 89 -3.04 10.65 0.25
CA LEU A 89 -2.83 10.32 -1.16
C LEU A 89 -4.14 10.08 -1.92
N GLY A 90 -5.30 10.18 -1.25
CA GLY A 90 -6.60 9.96 -1.85
C GLY A 90 -6.90 8.48 -2.15
N MET A 91 -6.19 7.55 -1.51
CA MET A 91 -6.53 6.13 -1.61
C MET A 91 -7.82 5.87 -0.83
N TYR A 92 -8.71 5.01 -1.33
CA TYR A 92 -9.98 4.71 -0.66
C TYR A 92 -10.01 3.28 -0.11
N PHE A 93 -10.53 3.13 1.10
CA PHE A 93 -10.70 1.82 1.71
C PHE A 93 -11.64 0.94 0.88
N LYS A 94 -11.25 -0.30 0.56
CA LYS A 94 -12.13 -1.22 -0.15
C LYS A 94 -12.54 -2.45 0.66
N ARG A 95 -11.64 -3.06 1.44
CA ARG A 95 -11.99 -4.19 2.32
C ARG A 95 -10.94 -4.51 3.37
N GLU A 96 -11.37 -5.22 4.41
CA GLU A 96 -10.50 -5.94 5.32
C GLU A 96 -10.16 -7.33 4.73
N ILE A 97 -8.92 -7.78 4.91
CA ILE A 97 -8.52 -9.17 4.64
C ILE A 97 -8.20 -9.80 5.99
N ILE A 98 -8.93 -10.88 6.29
CA ILE A 98 -8.66 -11.74 7.43
C ILE A 98 -7.74 -12.84 6.93
N ASP A 99 -6.58 -13.01 7.55
CA ASP A 99 -5.73 -14.17 7.31
C ASP A 99 -6.39 -15.36 8.01
N SER A 100 -6.86 -16.34 7.24
CA SER A 100 -7.58 -17.51 7.76
C SER A 100 -6.63 -18.65 8.21
N SER A 101 -5.37 -18.33 8.47
CA SER A 101 -4.34 -19.29 8.93
C SER A 101 -4.71 -19.98 10.24
#